data_AF-A0A7S2FVT6-F1
#
_entry.id   AF-A0A7S2FVT6-F1
#
_cell.length_a   1.000
_cell.length_b   1.000
_cell.length_c   1.000
_cell.angle_alpha   90.00
_cell.angle_beta   90.00
_cell.angle_gamma   90.00
#
_symmetry.space_group_name_H-M   'P 1'
#
loop_
_entity.id
_entity.type
_entity.pdbx_description
1 polymer ?
#
loop_
_entity_poly.entity_id
_entity_poly.type
_entity_poly.pdbx_seq_one_letter_code
_entity_poly.pdbx_strand_id
1 'polypeptide(L)'
;DLKATHPYKVFGLRAMIAVPYFEKALYEMSDDQMSVESIAKLADQIEVDIQGGLSSRPLLSVPHLLSDEASCYYHGYVLAEMAVHQTRAFFMDRDGAIVDNPKVGPTLTSCMWEPGNSVSFLKLVNDLTDKPLEGDDWVNELKQELDHVITSEKDAYAAAGAALNAGTAGGTAGTAGGDDDGEIDLDMRIRIVDGDDIIADTTEDGGFLKTCNKFEQYIVDRYRK
;
A
#
# COMPACT_ATOMS: atom_id res chain seq x y z
N ASP A 1 -5.04 5.24 14.76
CA ASP A 1 -6.39 5.45 15.30
C ASP A 1 -7.34 5.77 14.15
N LEU A 2 -8.30 4.89 13.87
CA LEU A 2 -9.24 5.03 12.73
C LEU A 2 -10.06 6.32 12.81
N LYS A 3 -10.44 6.76 14.02
CA LYS A 3 -11.23 7.99 14.18
C LYS A 3 -10.46 9.23 13.73
N ALA A 4 -9.16 9.23 13.99
CA ALA A 4 -8.28 10.32 13.60
C ALA A 4 -7.96 10.30 12.11
N THR A 5 -7.80 9.12 11.49
CA THR A 5 -7.29 9.02 10.11
C THR A 5 -8.37 8.89 9.03
N HIS A 6 -9.54 8.32 9.36
CA HIS A 6 -10.57 8.02 8.37
C HIS A 6 -11.08 9.26 7.61
N PRO A 7 -11.42 10.40 8.27
CA PRO A 7 -11.87 11.58 7.54
C PRO A 7 -10.83 12.15 6.57
N TYR A 8 -9.54 11.92 6.83
CA TYR A 8 -8.46 12.42 5.99
C TYR A 8 -8.21 11.58 4.73
N LYS A 9 -8.76 10.36 4.62
CA LYS A 9 -8.57 9.54 3.42
C LYS A 9 -9.13 10.22 2.16
N VAL A 10 -10.34 10.78 2.27
CA VAL A 10 -10.98 11.54 1.17
C VAL A 10 -10.19 12.81 0.87
N PHE A 11 -9.69 13.50 1.90
CA PHE A 11 -8.83 14.67 1.70
C PHE A 11 -7.53 14.30 0.98
N GLY A 12 -6.92 13.16 1.32
CA GLY A 12 -5.73 12.62 0.66
C GLY A 12 -5.95 12.37 -0.83
N LEU A 13 -7.05 11.70 -1.21
CA LEU A 13 -7.44 11.54 -2.61
C LEU A 13 -7.59 12.90 -3.31
N ARG A 14 -8.36 13.82 -2.71
CA ARG A 14 -8.63 15.16 -3.29
C ARG A 14 -7.34 15.96 -3.48
N ALA A 15 -6.43 15.91 -2.52
CA ALA A 15 -5.13 16.55 -2.62
C ALA A 15 -4.26 15.94 -3.73
N MET A 16 -4.31 14.61 -3.90
CA MET A 16 -3.57 13.92 -4.96
C MET A 16 -4.10 14.25 -6.36
N ILE A 17 -5.41 14.26 -6.56
CA ILE A 17 -6.04 14.57 -7.86
C ILE A 17 -6.01 16.06 -8.21
N ALA A 18 -5.89 16.96 -7.22
CA ALA A 18 -5.79 18.39 -7.50
C ALA A 18 -4.57 18.72 -8.38
N VAL A 19 -3.45 18.03 -8.18
CA VAL A 19 -2.21 18.24 -8.94
C VAL A 19 -2.38 17.98 -10.45
N PRO A 20 -2.83 16.81 -10.93
CA PRO A 20 -3.01 16.56 -12.36
C PRO A 20 -4.12 17.41 -12.98
N TYR A 21 -5.16 17.79 -12.23
CA TYR A 21 -6.18 18.73 -12.74
C TYR A 21 -5.62 20.13 -12.93
N PHE A 22 -4.75 20.59 -12.04
CA PHE A 22 -4.01 21.84 -12.21
C PHE A 22 -3.07 21.77 -13.41
N GLU A 23 -2.23 20.72 -13.53
CA GLU A 23 -1.32 20.58 -14.69
C GLU A 23 -2.08 20.57 -16.01
N LYS A 24 -3.19 19.82 -16.08
CA LYS A 24 -4.05 19.80 -17.27
C LYS A 24 -4.56 21.20 -17.60
N ALA A 25 -5.14 21.90 -16.63
CA ALA A 25 -5.68 23.25 -16.85
C ALA A 25 -4.60 24.26 -17.22
N LEU A 26 -3.39 24.11 -16.67
CA LEU A 26 -2.24 24.93 -17.00
C LEU A 26 -1.79 24.69 -18.45
N TYR A 27 -1.73 23.44 -18.91
CA TYR A 27 -1.35 23.11 -20.29
C TYR A 27 -2.43 23.46 -21.33
N GLU A 28 -3.68 23.62 -20.90
CA GLU A 28 -4.77 24.09 -21.76
C GLU A 28 -4.90 25.62 -21.78
N MET A 29 -4.17 26.33 -20.91
CA MET A 29 -4.10 27.80 -20.91
C MET A 29 -3.31 28.28 -22.14
N SER A 30 -3.80 29.34 -22.79
CA SER A 30 -3.07 29.93 -23.92
C SER A 30 -1.87 30.77 -23.44
N ASP A 31 -0.81 30.81 -24.25
CA ASP A 31 0.43 31.51 -23.90
C ASP A 31 0.22 33.00 -23.57
N ASP A 32 -0.75 33.67 -24.21
CA ASP A 32 -1.07 35.09 -23.96
C ASP A 32 -1.70 35.32 -22.58
N GLN A 33 -2.25 34.27 -21.97
CA GLN A 33 -2.84 34.28 -20.63
C GLN A 33 -1.85 33.85 -19.56
N MET A 34 -0.66 33.35 -19.94
CA MET A 34 0.31 32.78 -19.03
C MET A 34 1.10 33.88 -18.30
N SER A 35 0.71 34.16 -17.06
CA SER A 35 1.40 35.08 -16.15
C SER A 35 1.52 34.44 -14.75
N VAL A 36 2.41 34.97 -13.92
CA VAL A 36 2.56 34.48 -12.53
C VAL A 36 1.23 34.59 -11.78
N GLU A 37 0.50 35.69 -11.97
CA GLU A 37 -0.79 35.94 -11.32
C GLU A 37 -1.89 35.00 -11.83
N SER A 38 -1.94 34.71 -13.13
CA SER A 38 -2.94 33.80 -13.68
C SER A 38 -2.69 32.35 -13.26
N ILE A 39 -1.43 31.92 -13.19
CA ILE A 39 -1.03 30.59 -12.71
C ILE A 39 -1.34 30.43 -11.21
N ALA A 40 -1.00 31.42 -10.39
CA ALA A 40 -1.31 31.39 -8.96
C ALA A 40 -2.83 31.35 -8.72
N LYS A 41 -3.59 32.17 -9.45
CA LYS A 41 -5.05 32.15 -9.38
C LYS A 41 -5.65 30.83 -9.85
N LEU A 42 -5.06 30.21 -10.89
CA LEU A 42 -5.49 28.89 -11.35
C LEU A 42 -5.26 27.83 -10.27
N ALA A 43 -4.11 27.84 -9.60
CA ALA A 43 -3.82 26.93 -8.51
C ALA A 43 -4.85 27.06 -7.37
N ASP A 44 -5.09 28.29 -6.91
CA ASP A 44 -6.10 28.57 -5.87
C ASP A 44 -7.50 28.09 -6.30
N GLN A 45 -7.89 28.34 -7.55
CA GLN A 45 -9.17 27.90 -8.09
C GLN A 45 -9.31 26.37 -8.04
N ILE A 46 -8.29 25.64 -8.46
CA ILE A 46 -8.28 24.18 -8.43
C ILE A 46 -8.35 23.65 -7.00
N GLU A 47 -7.65 24.26 -6.05
CA GLU A 47 -7.77 23.89 -4.63
C GLU A 47 -9.19 24.10 -4.10
N VAL A 48 -9.80 25.24 -4.41
CA VAL A 48 -11.18 25.53 -4.00
C VAL A 48 -12.14 24.51 -4.60
N ASP A 49 -12.06 24.25 -5.91
CA ASP A 49 -12.98 23.36 -6.60
C ASP A 49 -12.81 21.90 -6.18
N ILE A 50 -11.56 21.44 -6.07
CA ILE A 50 -11.26 20.02 -5.84
C ILE A 50 -11.11 19.70 -4.37
N GLN A 51 -10.51 20.56 -3.54
CA GLN A 51 -10.30 20.34 -2.10
C GLN A 51 -11.33 21.07 -1.21
N GLY A 52 -12.15 21.96 -1.77
CA GLY A 52 -13.22 22.65 -1.03
C GLY A 52 -12.74 23.89 -0.27
N GLY A 53 -11.52 24.34 -0.53
CA GLY A 53 -10.87 25.49 0.08
C GLY A 53 -9.36 25.47 -0.15
N LEU A 54 -8.69 26.57 0.22
CA LEU A 54 -7.23 26.66 0.11
C LEU A 54 -6.56 25.65 1.04
N SER A 55 -5.55 24.97 0.51
CA SER A 55 -4.87 23.90 1.24
C SER A 55 -3.84 24.45 2.22
N SER A 56 -3.67 23.78 3.37
CA SER A 56 -2.56 24.09 4.29
C SER A 56 -1.20 23.82 3.68
N ARG A 57 -1.15 22.96 2.65
CA ARG A 57 -0.03 22.76 1.76
C ARG A 57 -0.46 23.21 0.35
N PRO A 58 -0.16 24.45 -0.06
CA PRO A 58 -0.58 24.99 -1.34
C PRO A 58 -0.12 24.12 -2.52
N LEU A 59 -0.90 24.07 -3.59
CA LEU A 59 -0.68 23.22 -4.75
C LEU A 59 0.68 23.52 -5.38
N LEU A 60 1.04 24.80 -5.53
CA LEU A 60 2.34 25.24 -6.05
C LEU A 60 3.53 24.91 -5.13
N SER A 61 3.31 24.38 -3.91
CA SER A 61 4.37 23.85 -3.05
C SER A 61 4.76 22.41 -3.40
N VAL A 62 4.05 21.76 -4.32
CA VAL A 62 4.38 20.42 -4.80
C VAL A 62 5.62 20.51 -5.69
N PRO A 63 6.78 19.91 -5.30
CA PRO A 63 8.04 20.12 -6.03
C PRO A 63 8.01 19.62 -7.47
N HIS A 64 7.20 18.60 -7.76
CA HIS A 64 7.09 18.01 -9.08
C HIS A 64 6.57 19.00 -10.13
N LEU A 65 5.70 19.94 -9.72
CA LEU A 65 5.21 21.02 -10.60
C LEU A 65 6.28 22.03 -10.99
N LEU A 66 7.37 22.10 -10.22
CA LEU A 66 8.46 23.05 -10.39
C LEU A 66 9.71 22.38 -10.98
N SER A 67 9.66 21.07 -11.21
CA SER A 67 10.75 20.29 -11.78
C SER A 67 10.51 20.05 -13.27
N ASP A 68 11.52 20.29 -14.09
CA ASP A 68 11.50 20.04 -15.53
C ASP A 68 11.41 18.52 -15.85
N GLU A 69 11.71 17.66 -14.88
CA GLU A 69 11.76 16.20 -15.07
C GLU A 69 10.47 15.48 -14.64
N ALA A 70 9.48 16.19 -14.11
CA ALA A 70 8.34 15.56 -13.41
C ALA A 70 6.95 16.05 -13.87
N SER A 71 6.86 16.61 -15.08
CA SER A 71 5.56 16.96 -15.70
C SER A 71 4.64 15.75 -15.81
N CYS A 72 3.36 15.92 -15.50
CA CYS A 72 2.32 14.88 -15.55
C CYS A 72 2.55 13.68 -14.60
N TYR A 73 3.53 13.74 -13.70
CA TYR A 73 3.94 12.59 -12.91
C TYR A 73 2.88 12.17 -11.89
N TYR A 74 2.14 13.14 -11.33
CA TYR A 74 1.15 12.87 -10.29
C TYR A 74 -0.05 12.04 -10.78
N HIS A 75 -0.36 12.10 -12.08
CA HIS A 75 -1.40 11.24 -12.64
C HIS A 75 -1.03 9.75 -12.46
N GLY A 76 0.26 9.40 -12.53
CA GLY A 76 0.75 8.05 -12.26
C GLY A 76 0.44 7.56 -10.85
N TYR A 77 0.56 8.42 -9.82
CA TYR A 77 0.18 8.04 -8.44
C TYR A 77 -1.31 7.75 -8.32
N VAL A 78 -2.17 8.56 -8.95
CA VAL A 78 -3.62 8.36 -8.94
C VAL A 78 -3.98 7.02 -9.60
N LEU A 79 -3.42 6.74 -10.78
CA LEU A 79 -3.65 5.48 -11.48
C LEU A 79 -3.14 4.26 -10.70
N ALA A 80 -2.01 4.40 -10.01
CA ALA A 80 -1.46 3.34 -9.17
C ALA A 80 -2.36 3.02 -7.97
N GLU A 81 -2.87 4.04 -7.26
CA GLU A 81 -3.80 3.84 -6.15
C GLU A 81 -5.10 3.15 -6.62
N MET A 82 -5.67 3.59 -7.74
CA MET A 82 -6.83 2.91 -8.34
C MET A 82 -6.54 1.42 -8.57
N ALA A 83 -5.40 1.10 -9.17
CA ALA A 83 -5.00 -0.28 -9.42
C ALA A 83 -4.76 -1.08 -8.14
N VAL A 84 -4.22 -0.47 -7.08
CA VAL A 84 -4.03 -1.12 -5.77
C VAL A 84 -5.37 -1.53 -5.18
N HIS A 85 -6.35 -0.63 -5.14
CA HIS A 85 -7.68 -0.94 -4.59
C HIS A 85 -8.41 -1.99 -5.42
N GLN A 86 -8.35 -1.91 -6.75
CA GLN A 86 -8.93 -2.90 -7.65
C GLN A 86 -8.26 -4.28 -7.51
N THR A 87 -6.93 -4.32 -7.39
CA THR A 87 -6.17 -5.55 -7.15
C THR A 87 -6.51 -6.16 -5.80
N ARG A 88 -6.68 -5.32 -4.77
CA ARG A 88 -7.09 -5.76 -3.43
C ARG A 88 -8.48 -6.40 -3.46
N ALA A 89 -9.44 -5.75 -4.12
CA ALA A 89 -10.78 -6.29 -4.30
C ALA A 89 -10.76 -7.64 -5.03
N PHE A 90 -10.00 -7.75 -6.13
CA PHE A 90 -9.81 -9.01 -6.85
C PHE A 90 -9.34 -10.17 -5.96
N PHE A 91 -8.28 -9.98 -5.16
CA PHE A 91 -7.80 -11.04 -4.29
C PHE A 91 -8.76 -11.36 -3.14
N MET A 92 -9.43 -10.34 -2.57
CA MET A 92 -10.44 -10.58 -1.54
C MET A 92 -11.64 -11.35 -2.08
N ASP A 93 -12.12 -11.04 -3.29
CA ASP A 93 -13.23 -11.75 -3.92
C ASP A 93 -12.84 -13.19 -4.30
N ARG A 94 -11.65 -13.38 -4.86
CA ARG A 94 -11.19 -14.69 -5.33
C ARG A 94 -10.80 -15.63 -4.19
N ASP A 95 -10.08 -15.10 -3.20
CA ASP A 95 -9.41 -15.92 -2.18
C ASP A 95 -9.87 -15.64 -0.73
N GLY A 96 -10.61 -14.56 -0.48
CA GLY A 96 -11.08 -14.17 0.86
C GLY A 96 -10.03 -13.55 1.77
N ALA A 97 -8.75 -13.64 1.43
CA ALA A 97 -7.64 -13.07 2.20
C ALA A 97 -6.43 -12.75 1.30
N ILE A 98 -5.63 -11.77 1.71
CA ILE A 98 -4.38 -11.37 1.01
C ILE A 98 -3.15 -11.76 1.81
N VAL A 99 -3.14 -11.44 3.11
CA VAL A 99 -2.02 -11.78 4.00
C VAL A 99 -1.99 -13.29 4.21
N ASP A 100 -0.79 -13.87 4.18
CA ASP A 100 -0.53 -15.32 4.34
C ASP A 100 -1.26 -16.22 3.33
N ASN A 101 -1.66 -15.65 2.18
CA ASN A 101 -2.28 -16.41 1.10
C ASN A 101 -1.22 -16.83 0.07
N PRO A 102 -0.92 -18.15 -0.04
CA PRO A 102 0.13 -18.65 -0.93
C PRO A 102 -0.17 -18.46 -2.42
N LYS A 103 -1.39 -18.06 -2.79
CA LYS A 103 -1.78 -17.80 -4.18
C LYS A 103 -1.43 -16.39 -4.65
N VAL A 104 -1.25 -15.42 -3.73
CA VAL A 104 -1.06 -14.01 -4.09
C VAL A 104 0.27 -13.80 -4.83
N GLY A 105 1.37 -14.26 -4.24
CA GLY A 105 2.72 -14.10 -4.81
C GLY A 105 2.86 -14.68 -6.22
N PRO A 106 2.51 -15.96 -6.45
CA PRO A 106 2.55 -16.57 -7.79
C PRO A 106 1.66 -15.83 -8.80
N THR A 107 0.47 -15.39 -8.40
CA THR A 107 -0.43 -14.62 -9.28
C THR A 107 0.21 -13.29 -9.70
N LEU A 108 0.75 -12.51 -8.76
CA LEU A 108 1.41 -11.25 -9.06
C LEU A 108 2.67 -11.44 -9.91
N THR A 109 3.42 -12.51 -9.64
CA THR A 109 4.62 -12.85 -10.41
C THR A 109 4.29 -13.05 -11.87
N SER A 110 3.33 -13.93 -12.18
CA SER A 110 2.97 -14.26 -13.56
C SER A 110 2.27 -13.12 -14.30
N CYS A 111 1.40 -12.37 -13.61
CA CYS A 111 0.54 -11.38 -14.25
C CYS A 111 1.16 -9.97 -14.32
N MET A 112 2.03 -9.61 -13.36
CA MET A 112 2.54 -8.23 -13.23
C MET A 112 4.05 -8.17 -13.39
N TRP A 113 4.81 -9.01 -12.68
CA TRP A 113 6.27 -8.86 -12.57
C TRP A 113 7.04 -9.45 -13.73
N GLU A 114 6.72 -10.69 -14.13
CA GLU A 114 7.37 -11.35 -15.28
C GLU A 114 7.15 -10.59 -16.60
N PRO A 115 5.94 -10.08 -16.92
CA PRO A 115 5.76 -9.27 -18.12
C PRO A 115 6.54 -7.95 -18.09
N GLY A 116 6.67 -7.32 -16.92
CA GLY A 116 7.35 -6.03 -16.75
C GLY A 116 6.87 -4.99 -17.78
N ASN A 117 7.81 -4.36 -18.47
CA ASN A 117 7.50 -3.34 -19.49
C ASN A 117 7.14 -3.90 -20.88
N SER A 118 7.02 -5.22 -21.04
CA SER A 118 6.58 -5.82 -22.31
C SER A 118 5.08 -5.65 -22.57
N VAL A 119 4.32 -5.25 -21.53
CA VAL A 119 2.87 -5.04 -21.55
C VAL A 119 2.56 -3.67 -20.94
N SER A 120 1.53 -2.98 -21.45
CA SER A 120 1.14 -1.68 -20.89
C SER A 120 0.50 -1.83 -19.51
N PHE A 121 0.67 -0.83 -18.64
CA PHE A 121 0.10 -0.83 -17.29
C PHE A 121 -1.40 -1.15 -17.25
N LEU A 122 -2.20 -0.51 -18.11
CA LEU A 122 -3.65 -0.76 -18.18
C LEU A 122 -3.97 -2.21 -18.56
N LYS A 123 -3.14 -2.82 -19.42
CA LYS A 123 -3.29 -4.23 -19.79
C LYS A 123 -2.87 -5.15 -18.65
N LEU A 124 -1.81 -4.83 -17.90
CA LEU A 124 -1.41 -5.60 -16.71
C LEU A 124 -2.54 -5.67 -15.67
N VAL A 125 -3.17 -4.52 -15.38
CA VAL A 125 -4.34 -4.47 -14.47
C VAL A 125 -5.50 -5.29 -15.02
N ASN A 126 -5.77 -5.20 -16.32
CA ASN A 126 -6.84 -5.96 -16.97
C ASN A 126 -6.60 -7.47 -16.95
N ASP A 127 -5.38 -7.89 -17.26
CA ASP A 127 -4.99 -9.30 -17.26
C ASP A 127 -5.01 -9.91 -15.85
N LEU A 128 -4.72 -9.12 -14.81
CA LEU A 128 -4.79 -9.57 -13.42
C LEU A 128 -6.23 -9.65 -12.89
N THR A 129 -7.07 -8.65 -13.20
CA THR A 129 -8.36 -8.45 -12.53
C THR A 129 -9.58 -8.79 -13.40
N ASP A 130 -9.35 -9.19 -14.65
CA ASP A 130 -10.35 -9.43 -15.70
C ASP A 130 -11.25 -8.21 -16.00
N LYS A 131 -10.84 -7.00 -15.59
CA LYS A 131 -11.61 -5.76 -15.70
C LYS A 131 -10.72 -4.59 -16.13
N PRO A 132 -11.21 -3.61 -16.90
CA PRO A 132 -10.45 -2.39 -17.17
C PRO A 132 -10.12 -1.68 -15.84
N LEU A 133 -9.11 -0.80 -15.86
CA LEU A 133 -8.79 0.01 -14.67
C LEU A 133 -9.96 0.95 -14.38
N GLU A 134 -10.52 0.85 -13.18
CA GLU A 134 -11.63 1.65 -12.68
C GLU A 134 -11.32 2.20 -11.27
N GLY A 135 -12.01 3.28 -10.88
CA GLY A 135 -11.83 3.90 -9.57
C GLY A 135 -12.82 3.41 -8.51
N ASP A 136 -13.73 2.52 -8.88
CA ASP A 136 -14.91 2.19 -8.08
C ASP A 136 -14.54 1.53 -6.75
N ASP A 137 -13.58 0.60 -6.74
CA ASP A 137 -13.13 -0.06 -5.50
C ASP A 137 -12.54 0.94 -4.51
N TRP A 138 -11.74 1.91 -5.00
CA TRP A 138 -11.18 2.97 -4.17
C TRP A 138 -12.28 3.90 -3.63
N VAL A 139 -13.19 4.34 -4.51
CA VAL A 139 -14.30 5.23 -4.14
C VAL A 139 -15.25 4.53 -3.15
N ASN A 140 -15.52 3.24 -3.33
CA ASN A 140 -16.38 2.47 -2.45
C ASN A 140 -15.75 2.31 -1.06
N GLU A 141 -14.44 2.12 -0.96
CA GLU A 141 -13.75 2.14 0.33
C GLU A 141 -13.89 3.50 1.02
N LEU A 142 -13.70 4.60 0.29
CA LEU A 142 -13.79 5.96 0.83
C LEU A 142 -15.20 6.36 1.28
N LYS A 143 -16.23 5.70 0.75
CA LYS A 143 -17.65 5.91 1.12
C LYS A 143 -18.06 5.17 2.38
N GLN A 144 -17.21 4.31 2.94
CA GLN A 144 -17.57 3.54 4.13
C GLN A 144 -17.79 4.47 5.33
N GLU A 145 -18.86 4.21 6.09
CA GLU A 145 -19.12 4.93 7.33
C GLU A 145 -18.13 4.50 8.42
N LEU A 146 -17.56 5.46 9.15
CA LEU A 146 -16.52 5.20 10.15
C LEU A 146 -16.95 4.17 11.20
N ASP A 147 -18.19 4.24 11.69
CA ASP A 147 -18.69 3.29 12.68
C ASP A 147 -18.80 1.86 12.13
N HIS A 148 -19.13 1.73 10.84
CA HIS A 148 -19.14 0.45 10.16
C HIS A 148 -17.71 -0.11 10.06
N VAL A 149 -16.74 0.71 9.63
CA VAL A 149 -15.33 0.31 9.56
C VAL A 149 -14.78 -0.11 10.93
N ILE A 150 -15.06 0.65 11.99
CA ILE A 150 -14.63 0.29 13.35
C ILE A 150 -15.21 -1.05 13.79
N THR A 151 -16.48 -1.31 13.44
CA THR A 151 -17.16 -2.56 13.81
C THR A 151 -16.58 -3.74 13.01
N SER A 152 -16.48 -3.61 11.69
CA SER A 152 -15.96 -4.67 10.83
C SER A 152 -14.51 -5.05 11.15
N GLU A 153 -13.65 -4.08 11.43
CA GLU A 153 -12.25 -4.32 11.82
C GLU A 153 -12.15 -5.05 13.18
N LYS A 154 -13.02 -4.70 14.15
CA LYS A 154 -13.08 -5.41 15.44
C LYS A 154 -13.56 -6.84 15.28
N ASP A 155 -14.59 -7.06 14.47
CA ASP A 155 -15.14 -8.38 14.22
C ASP A 155 -14.11 -9.26 13.49
N ALA A 156 -13.42 -8.70 12.47
CA ALA A 156 -12.35 -9.38 11.76
C ALA A 156 -11.18 -9.74 12.70
N TYR A 157 -10.76 -8.81 13.56
CA TYR A 157 -9.71 -9.07 14.55
C TYR A 157 -10.12 -10.16 15.56
N ALA A 158 -11.34 -10.11 16.08
CA ALA A 158 -11.85 -11.12 17.00
C ALA A 158 -11.95 -12.50 16.33
N ALA A 159 -12.42 -12.56 15.07
CA ALA A 159 -12.49 -13.78 14.29
C ALA A 159 -11.09 -14.37 14.01
N ALA A 160 -10.11 -13.53 13.66
CA ALA A 160 -8.73 -13.94 13.47
C ALA A 160 -8.13 -14.50 14.77
N GLY A 161 -8.34 -13.83 15.91
CA GLY A 161 -7.90 -14.31 17.22
C GLY A 161 -8.56 -15.63 17.61
N ALA A 162 -9.85 -15.81 17.31
CA ALA A 162 -10.55 -17.08 17.55
C ALA A 162 -10.01 -18.20 16.66
N ALA A 163 -9.76 -17.93 15.38
CA ALA A 163 -9.18 -18.89 14.45
C ALA A 163 -7.76 -19.31 14.87
N LEU A 164 -6.94 -18.37 15.35
CA LEU A 164 -5.62 -18.65 15.90
C LEU A 164 -5.71 -19.57 17.12
N ASN A 165 -6.58 -19.25 18.08
CA ASN A 165 -6.78 -20.06 19.28
C ASN A 165 -7.34 -21.46 18.98
N ALA A 166 -8.12 -21.59 17.90
CA ALA A 166 -8.69 -22.87 17.46
C ALA A 166 -7.71 -23.69 16.60
N GLY A 167 -6.55 -23.15 16.22
CA GLY A 167 -5.62 -23.79 15.28
C GLY A 167 -6.17 -23.89 13.86
N THR A 168 -7.20 -23.11 13.52
CA THR A 168 -7.88 -23.14 12.21
C THR A 168 -7.59 -21.88 11.38
N ALA A 169 -6.61 -21.08 11.77
CA ALA A 169 -6.20 -19.91 11.01
C ALA A 169 -5.70 -20.37 9.63
N GLY A 170 -6.47 -20.04 8.59
CA GLY A 170 -6.18 -20.34 7.19
C GLY A 170 -5.16 -19.36 6.63
N GLY A 171 -3.92 -19.55 7.05
CA GLY A 171 -2.77 -18.79 6.61
C GLY A 171 -1.58 -19.40 7.32
N THR A 172 -0.45 -19.51 6.65
CA THR A 172 0.84 -19.83 7.27
C THR A 172 1.32 -18.70 8.19
N ALA A 173 0.40 -18.03 8.88
CA ALA A 173 0.67 -17.21 10.04
C ALA A 173 1.44 -18.12 10.98
N GLY A 174 2.75 -17.85 11.05
CA GLY A 174 3.74 -18.62 11.79
C GLY A 174 3.11 -19.17 13.05
N THR A 175 2.73 -20.43 12.97
CA THR A 175 2.40 -21.17 14.15
C THR A 175 3.71 -21.28 14.89
N ALA A 176 3.83 -20.58 16.01
CA ALA A 176 4.74 -21.02 17.06
C ALA A 176 4.27 -22.36 17.68
N GLY A 177 3.59 -23.24 16.91
CA GLY A 177 2.94 -24.45 17.39
C GLY A 177 1.84 -24.99 16.48
N GLY A 178 2.15 -25.23 15.21
CA GLY A 178 1.22 -25.82 14.26
C GLY A 178 2.05 -26.81 13.48
N ASP A 179 1.57 -28.04 13.45
CA ASP A 179 2.26 -29.27 13.09
C ASP A 179 2.64 -29.34 11.59
N ASP A 180 3.25 -28.29 11.05
CA ASP A 180 4.10 -28.38 9.88
C ASP A 180 5.55 -28.41 10.40
N ASP A 181 6.09 -29.63 10.52
CA ASP A 181 7.53 -29.91 10.73
C ASP A 181 8.39 -29.43 9.52
N GLY A 182 7.83 -28.61 8.64
CA GLY A 182 8.48 -28.01 7.49
C GLY A 182 9.48 -26.94 7.93
N GLU A 183 10.76 -27.21 7.66
CA GLU A 183 11.82 -26.22 7.75
C GLU A 183 11.47 -25.01 6.87
N ILE A 184 11.25 -23.84 7.47
CA ILE A 184 11.15 -22.58 6.72
C ILE A 184 12.56 -22.25 6.21
N ASP A 185 12.81 -22.57 4.96
CA ASP A 185 14.02 -22.19 4.24
C ASP A 185 13.71 -21.01 3.30
N LEU A 186 14.38 -19.89 3.55
CA LEU A 186 14.25 -18.68 2.76
C LEU A 186 15.23 -18.65 1.57
N ASP A 187 16.05 -19.70 1.40
CA ASP A 187 17.19 -19.74 0.46
C ASP A 187 18.11 -18.51 0.62
N MET A 188 18.29 -18.11 1.88
CA MET A 188 19.04 -16.92 2.26
C MET A 188 19.88 -17.19 3.50
N ARG A 189 21.12 -16.71 3.49
CA ARG A 189 21.91 -16.60 4.73
C ARG A 189 21.52 -15.31 5.46
N ILE A 190 20.94 -15.46 6.64
CA ILE A 190 20.58 -14.35 7.53
C ILE A 190 21.53 -14.32 8.72
N ARG A 191 22.03 -13.12 9.04
CA ARG A 191 22.81 -12.84 10.25
C ARG A 191 22.14 -11.71 11.03
N ILE A 192 22.00 -11.90 12.33
CA ILE A 192 21.51 -10.90 13.26
C ILE A 192 22.69 -10.42 14.08
N VAL A 193 22.95 -9.12 14.07
CA VAL A 193 24.15 -8.51 14.67
C VAL A 193 23.77 -7.36 15.61
N ASP A 194 24.52 -7.21 16.71
CA ASP A 194 24.50 -6.04 17.59
C ASP A 194 25.93 -5.49 17.69
N GLY A 195 26.19 -4.40 16.96
CA GLY A 195 27.54 -3.88 16.78
C GLY A 195 28.44 -4.90 16.08
N ASP A 196 29.52 -5.29 16.76
CA ASP A 196 30.50 -6.26 16.26
C ASP A 196 30.14 -7.72 16.60
N ASP A 197 29.10 -7.94 17.42
CA ASP A 197 28.69 -9.27 17.89
C ASP A 197 27.66 -9.89 16.94
N ILE A 198 27.92 -11.12 16.49
CA ILE A 198 26.94 -11.95 15.78
C ILE A 198 26.09 -12.66 16.83
N ILE A 199 24.82 -12.28 16.90
CA ILE A 199 23.83 -12.87 17.83
C ILE A 199 23.35 -14.21 17.28
N ALA A 200 23.03 -14.26 15.99
CA ALA A 200 22.54 -15.46 15.33
C ALA A 200 22.92 -15.48 13.84
N ASP A 201 23.16 -16.67 13.29
CA ASP A 201 23.49 -16.89 11.88
C ASP A 201 22.84 -18.20 11.42
N THR A 202 22.01 -18.12 10.39
CA THR A 202 21.36 -19.29 9.76
C THR A 202 22.31 -20.44 9.38
N THR A 203 23.56 -20.13 9.05
CA THR A 203 24.58 -21.14 8.71
C THR A 203 25.17 -21.86 9.92
N GLU A 204 25.09 -21.25 11.10
CA GLU A 204 25.61 -21.82 12.35
C GLU A 204 24.50 -22.43 13.20
N ASP A 205 23.30 -21.82 13.15
CA ASP A 205 22.19 -22.11 14.07
C ASP A 205 21.17 -23.11 13.49
N GLY A 206 21.36 -23.58 12.26
CA GLY A 206 20.59 -24.69 11.69
C GLY A 206 19.19 -24.31 11.22
N GLY A 207 19.08 -23.17 10.53
CA GLY A 207 17.86 -22.72 9.84
C GLY A 207 17.29 -21.39 10.36
N PHE A 208 16.34 -20.83 9.62
CA PHE A 208 15.72 -19.53 9.92
C PHE A 208 15.05 -19.52 11.29
N LEU A 209 14.18 -20.49 11.58
CA LEU A 209 13.43 -20.53 12.85
C LEU A 209 14.34 -20.64 14.07
N LYS A 210 15.43 -21.42 13.98
CA LYS A 210 16.41 -21.52 15.08
C LYS A 210 17.20 -20.22 15.28
N THR A 211 17.51 -19.53 14.19
CA THR A 211 18.13 -18.19 14.22
C THR A 211 17.20 -17.18 14.93
N CYS A 212 15.91 -17.20 14.62
CA CYS A 212 14.90 -16.36 15.28
C CYS A 212 14.79 -16.67 16.78
N ASN A 213 14.72 -17.95 17.16
CA ASN A 213 14.65 -18.35 18.57
C ASN A 213 15.89 -17.90 19.36
N LYS A 214 17.09 -17.99 18.76
CA LYS A 214 18.33 -17.53 19.39
C LYS A 214 18.34 -16.01 19.60
N PHE A 215 17.83 -15.26 18.63
CA PHE A 215 17.68 -13.81 18.77
C PHE A 215 16.63 -13.44 19.83
N GLU A 216 15.49 -14.12 19.88
CA GLU A 216 14.48 -13.89 20.92
C GLU A 216 15.07 -14.13 22.32
N GLN A 217 15.84 -15.21 22.49
CA GLN A 217 16.52 -15.51 23.75
C GLN A 217 17.53 -14.40 24.11
N TYR A 218 18.32 -13.91 23.14
CA TYR A 218 19.24 -12.79 23.36
C TYR A 218 18.53 -11.53 23.87
N ILE A 219 17.38 -11.18 23.29
CA ILE A 219 16.59 -10.02 23.73
C ILE A 219 16.07 -10.23 25.15
N VAL A 220 15.57 -11.43 25.48
CA VAL A 220 15.14 -11.79 26.82
C VAL A 220 16.29 -11.65 27.82
N ASP A 221 17.45 -12.23 27.53
CA ASP A 221 18.59 -12.25 28.45
C ASP A 221 19.17 -10.85 28.69
N ARG A 222 19.16 -9.99 27.66
CA ARG A 222 19.78 -8.66 27.72
C ARG A 222 18.86 -7.57 28.28
N TYR A 223 17.56 -7.62 27.97
CA TYR A 223 16.66 -6.49 28.22
C TYR A 223 15.48 -6.80 29.14
N ARG A 224 15.22 -8.07 29.46
CA ARG A 224 14.15 -8.40 30.41
C ARG A 224 14.65 -8.12 31.83
N LYS A 225 14.10 -7.08 32.45
CA LYS A 225 14.19 -6.84 33.90
C LYS A 225 13.22 -7.75 34.65
#